data_AF-A0A5S3WEA6-F1
#
_entry.id   AF-A0A5S3WEA6-F1
#
_cell.length_a   1.000
_cell.length_b   1.000
_cell.length_c   1.000
_cell.angle_alpha   90.00
_cell.angle_beta   90.00
_cell.angle_gamma   90.00
#
_symmetry.space_group_name_H-M   'P 1'
#
loop_
_entity.id
_entity.type
_entity.pdbx_description
1 polymer ?
#
loop_
_entity_poly.entity_id
_entity_poly.type
_entity_poly.pdbx_seq_one_letter_code
_entity_poly.pdbx_strand_id
1 'polypeptide(L)'
;QLHQLKDWGLPLCPETKLVNGTEQAIAYYQDILTRRGELKYEIDGVVIKINQKALQERLGFVARAPRWAIAYKFPAQEEIT
;
A
#
# COMPACT_ATOMS: atom_id res chain seq x y z
N GLN A 1 2.62 1.75 14.31
CA GLN A 1 1.37 2.53 14.19
C GLN A 1 0.19 1.63 13.85
N LEU A 2 0.22 0.87 12.74
CA LEU A 2 -0.91 0.01 12.36
C LEU A 2 -1.24 -1.07 13.41
N HIS A 3 -0.24 -1.71 14.01
CA HIS A 3 -0.47 -2.66 15.11
C HIS A 3 -1.13 -2.00 16.32
N GLN A 4 -0.69 -0.80 16.69
CA GLN A 4 -1.31 -0.05 17.80
C GLN A 4 -2.77 0.32 17.51
N LEU A 5 -3.12 0.67 16.27
CA LEU A 5 -4.52 0.90 15.88
C LEU A 5 -5.35 -0.38 16.00
N LYS A 6 -4.77 -1.53 15.61
CA LYS A 6 -5.40 -2.84 15.78
C LYS A 6 -5.61 -3.18 17.25
N ASP A 7 -4.64 -2.89 18.11
CA ASP A 7 -4.73 -3.10 19.56
C ASP A 7 -5.82 -2.22 20.21
N TRP A 8 -6.10 -1.05 19.62
CA TRP A 8 -7.23 -0.19 19.99
C TRP A 8 -8.58 -0.63 19.40
N GLY A 9 -8.62 -1.76 18.69
CA GLY A 9 -9.85 -2.35 18.15
C GLY A 9 -10.26 -1.80 16.78
N LEU A 10 -9.43 -1.01 16.10
CA LEU A 10 -9.75 -0.56 14.75
C LEU A 10 -9.50 -1.69 13.73
N PRO A 11 -10.37 -1.84 12.71
CA PRO A 11 -10.15 -2.80 11.64
C PRO A 11 -8.91 -2.43 10.83
N LEU A 12 -8.09 -3.44 10.52
CA LEU A 12 -6.92 -3.31 9.67
C LEU A 12 -7.08 -4.17 8.42
N CYS A 13 -6.60 -3.68 7.28
CA CYS A 13 -6.51 -4.44 6.04
C CYS A 13 -5.63 -5.70 6.27
N PRO A 14 -6.19 -6.92 6.14
CA PRO A 14 -5.45 -8.17 6.36
C PRO A 14 -4.23 -8.34 5.47
N GLU A 15 -4.25 -7.73 4.29
CA GLU A 15 -3.22 -7.83 3.26
C GLU A 15 -2.00 -6.96 3.55
N THR A 16 -2.06 -6.08 4.57
CA THR A 16 -0.94 -5.21 4.96
C THR A 16 0.32 -6.03 5.27
N LYS A 17 1.42 -5.75 4.55
CA LYS A 17 2.70 -6.46 4.71
C LYS A 17 3.87 -5.49 4.86
N LEU A 18 4.76 -5.78 5.81
CA LEU A 18 6.07 -5.13 5.88
C LEU A 18 7.04 -5.87 4.93
N VAL A 19 7.69 -5.11 4.07
CA VAL A 19 8.62 -5.62 3.05
C VAL A 19 9.95 -4.88 3.13
N ASN A 20 11.04 -5.55 2.74
CA ASN A 20 12.38 -4.98 2.76
C ASN A 20 12.88 -4.71 1.34
N GLY A 21 13.15 -3.44 1.04
CA GLY A 21 13.65 -3.02 -0.27
C GLY A 21 12.57 -2.94 -1.35
N THR A 22 12.98 -2.42 -2.51
CA THR A 22 12.10 -2.17 -3.66
C THR A 22 11.63 -3.45 -4.34
N GLU A 23 12.51 -4.45 -4.46
CA GLU A 23 12.20 -5.75 -5.08
C GLU A 23 11.03 -6.45 -4.37
N GLN A 24 11.05 -6.50 -3.04
CA GLN A 24 9.97 -7.10 -2.27
C GLN A 24 8.67 -6.28 -2.33
N ALA A 25 8.77 -4.96 -2.46
CA ALA A 25 7.60 -4.11 -2.66
C ALA A 25 6.94 -4.36 -4.02
N ILE A 26 7.73 -4.54 -5.08
CA ILE A 26 7.26 -4.90 -6.42
C ILE A 26 6.66 -6.32 -6.42
N ALA A 27 7.32 -7.27 -5.75
CA ALA A 27 6.80 -8.63 -5.62
C ALA A 27 5.47 -8.66 -4.86
N TYR A 28 5.30 -7.84 -3.82
CA TYR A 28 4.03 -7.69 -3.12
C TYR A 28 2.94 -7.07 -4.01
N TYR A 29 3.28 -6.06 -4.82
CA TYR A 29 2.35 -5.51 -5.80
C TYR A 29 1.87 -6.57 -6.79
N GLN A 30 2.78 -7.40 -7.32
CA GLN A 30 2.44 -8.50 -8.23
C GLN A 30 1.55 -9.55 -7.56
N ASP A 31 1.87 -9.96 -6.33
CA ASP A 31 1.06 -10.89 -5.54
C ASP A 31 -0.38 -10.39 -5.38
N ILE A 32 -0.57 -9.13 -4.97
CA ILE A 32 -1.90 -8.55 -4.81
C ILE A 32 -2.61 -8.42 -6.15
N LEU A 33 -1.91 -8.01 -7.22
CA LEU A 33 -2.49 -7.94 -8.56
C LEU A 33 -3.03 -9.30 -9.02
N THR A 34 -2.31 -10.39 -8.75
CA THR A 34 -2.73 -11.76 -9.11
C THR A 34 -3.97 -12.19 -8.35
N ARG A 35 -4.03 -11.98 -7.03
CA ARG A 35 -5.17 -12.43 -6.19
C ARG A 35 -6.25 -11.37 -5.99
N ARG A 36 -6.20 -10.24 -6.69
CA ARG A 36 -7.15 -9.12 -6.52
C ARG A 36 -8.61 -9.55 -6.64
N GLY A 37 -8.90 -10.50 -7.54
CA GLY A 37 -10.25 -11.01 -7.79
C GLY A 37 -10.75 -11.97 -6.71
N GLU A 38 -9.87 -12.44 -5.82
CA GLU A 38 -10.20 -13.34 -4.70
C GLU A 38 -10.48 -12.54 -3.41
N LEU A 39 -10.14 -11.25 -3.40
CA LEU A 39 -10.40 -10.39 -2.26
C LEU A 39 -11.91 -10.17 -2.10
N LYS A 40 -12.35 -10.06 -0.85
CA LYS A 40 -13.77 -9.82 -0.51
C LYS A 40 -14.24 -8.39 -0.84
N TYR A 41 -13.40 -7.61 -1.50
CA TYR A 41 -13.57 -6.19 -1.76
C TYR A 41 -12.72 -5.77 -2.95
N GLU A 42 -13.11 -4.69 -3.62
CA GLU A 42 -12.39 -4.15 -4.77
C GLU A 42 -11.24 -3.24 -4.33
N ILE A 43 -10.16 -3.27 -5.11
CA ILE A 43 -8.98 -2.43 -4.91
C ILE A 43 -8.46 -1.92 -6.25
N ASP A 44 -7.95 -0.70 -6.25
CA ASP A 44 -7.44 -0.04 -7.46
C ASP A 44 -5.90 0.01 -7.53
N GLY A 45 -5.23 -0.54 -6.52
CA GLY A 45 -3.77 -0.57 -6.42
C GLY A 45 -3.30 -0.88 -5.00
N VAL A 46 -2.01 -0.63 -4.76
CA VAL A 46 -1.39 -0.72 -3.44
C VAL A 46 -0.73 0.60 -3.08
N VAL A 47 -0.63 0.93 -1.80
CA VAL A 47 0.12 2.09 -1.34
C VAL A 47 1.42 1.63 -0.71
N ILE A 48 2.55 2.04 -1.30
CA ILE A 48 3.88 1.76 -0.76
C ILE A 48 4.28 2.93 0.12
N LYS A 49 4.70 2.65 1.36
CA LYS A 49 5.08 3.66 2.36
C LYS A 49 6.40 3.27 3.02
N ILE A 50 7.29 4.23 3.23
CA ILE A 50 8.46 4.03 4.08
C ILE A 50 7.98 3.79 5.52
N ASN A 51 8.42 2.71 6.16
CA ASN A 51 7.93 2.34 7.50
C ASN A 51 8.51 3.21 8.63
N GLN A 52 9.75 3.70 8.48
CA GLN A 52 10.42 4.48 9.52
C GLN A 52 9.89 5.92 9.60
N LYS A 53 9.29 6.29 10.74
CA LYS A 53 8.70 7.61 10.96
C LYS A 53 9.70 8.77 10.82
N ALA A 54 10.92 8.62 11.35
CA ALA A 54 11.97 9.64 11.22
C ALA A 54 12.33 9.92 9.75
N LEU A 55 12.31 8.89 8.89
CA LEU A 55 12.51 9.08 7.45
C LEU A 55 11.31 9.76 6.78
N GLN A 56 10.08 9.44 7.19
CA GLN A 56 8.89 10.14 6.70
C GLN A 56 8.93 11.63 7.02
N GLU A 57 9.28 11.98 8.27
CA GLU A 57 9.41 13.38 8.73
C GLU A 57 10.51 14.12 7.96
N ARG A 58 11.69 13.48 7.80
CA ARG A 58 12.82 14.05 7.05
C ARG A 58 12.51 14.23 5.56
N LEU A 59 11.82 13.27 4.94
CA LEU A 59 11.45 13.36 3.53
C LEU A 59 10.35 14.39 3.31
N GLY A 60 9.42 14.53 4.24
CA GLY A 60 8.37 15.55 4.20
C GLY A 60 7.41 15.39 3.00
N PHE A 61 6.93 16.53 2.53
CA PHE A 61 5.87 16.63 1.51
C PHE A 61 6.28 17.60 0.39
N VAL A 62 5.73 17.41 -0.80
CA VAL A 62 5.75 18.41 -1.88
C VAL A 62 4.32 18.81 -2.17
N ALA A 63 4.03 20.12 -2.10
CA ALA A 63 2.71 20.70 -2.33
C ALA A 63 1.60 19.95 -1.56
N ARG A 64 0.98 18.94 -2.19
CA ARG A 64 -0.15 18.15 -1.64
C ARG A 64 0.14 16.65 -1.47
N ALA A 65 1.36 16.18 -1.72
CA ALA A 65 1.70 14.76 -1.68
C ALA A 65 2.93 14.46 -0.79
N PRO A 66 2.93 13.35 -0.02
CA PRO A 66 4.10 12.91 0.72
C PRO A 66 5.22 12.44 -0.22
N ARG A 67 6.48 12.69 0.13
CA ARG A 67 7.66 12.16 -0.59
C ARG A 67 7.96 10.69 -0.26
N TRP A 68 7.40 10.19 0.84
CA TRP A 68 7.72 8.89 1.42
C TRP A 68 6.65 7.82 1.15
N ALA A 69 5.60 8.16 0.39
CA ALA A 69 4.54 7.24 0.01
C ALA A 69 4.09 7.46 -1.44
N ILE A 70 3.72 6.38 -2.11
CA ILE A 70 3.17 6.41 -3.46
C ILE A 70 2.01 5.41 -3.60
N ALA A 71 0.96 5.83 -4.28
CA ALA A 71 -0.11 4.93 -4.71
C ALA A 71 0.29 4.30 -6.05
N TYR A 72 0.54 2.99 -6.03
CA TYR A 72 0.84 2.20 -7.22
C TYR A 72 -0.45 1.55 -7.73
N LYS A 73 -1.07 2.19 -8.72
CA LYS A 73 -2.33 1.76 -9.32
C LYS A 73 -2.15 0.53 -10.21
N PHE A 74 -3.14 -0.34 -10.22
CA PHE A 74 -3.20 -1.45 -11.16
C PHE A 74 -3.47 -0.95 -12.59
N PRO A 75 -3.15 -1.75 -13.61
CA PRO A 75 -3.61 -1.48 -14.97
C PRO A 75 -5.14 -1.34 -14.96
N ALA A 76 -5.64 -0.36 -15.71
CA ALA A 76 -7.07 -0.20 -15.91
C ALA A 76 -7.65 -1.50 -16.47
N GLN A 77 -8.78 -1.94 -15.91
CA GLN A 77 -9.54 -3.03 -16.50
C GLN A 77 -10.37 -2.42 -17.63
N GLU A 78 -10.04 -2.75 -18.87
CA GLU A 78 -10.86 -2.33 -20.02
C GLU A 78 -12.17 -3.11 -19.98
N GLU A 79 -13.25 -2.43 -19.62
CA GLU A 79 -14.58 -2.91 -19.96
C GLU A 79 -14.82 -2.60 -21.45
N ILE A 80 -14.76 -3.63 -22.28
CA ILE A 80 -15.29 -3.55 -23.64
C ILE A 80 -16.81 -3.60 -23.51
N THR A 81 -17.48 -2.46 -23.69
CA THR A 81 -18.93 -2.39 -23.92
C THR A 81 -19.24 -2.67 -25.38
#